data_AF-A0A5C8JC56-F1
#
_entry.id   AF-A0A5C8JC56-F1
#
_cell.length_a   1.000
_cell.length_b   1.000
_cell.length_c   1.000
_cell.angle_alpha   90.00
_cell.angle_beta   90.00
_cell.angle_gamma   90.00
#
_symmetry.space_group_name_H-M   'P 1'
#
loop_
_entity.id
_entity.type
_entity.pdbx_description
1 polymer ?
#
loop_
_entity_poly.entity_id
_entity_poly.type
_entity_poly.pdbx_seq_one_letter_code
_entity_poly.pdbx_strand_id
1 'polypeptide(L)'
;MSEGIQPMLAAIAEPTRFRIVELLSTRACTVGEVAEGIGALQPQTTKHIQALEAAGVIRVHKLGRRRVARLDRASMSMLSSFFGRLAVPDPDDAVLESYEASIGREEARRPGDDGARVLTFERELPFPAAVVWDAWTDAEQAAQWWAPRHFHVDVFDIAPQEGTPIRFVLHEGDGATYESVGRVVEVRPRRQLVFTLAPVDATGVPLFSARHTVSLTEEDGMTTVRLRIVVSEVRAEAAPMTAGLEPGWNQLLDGLRRSLAAR
;
A
#
# COMPACT_ATOMS: atom_id res chain seq x y z
N MET A 1 19.45 -4.10 20.90
CA MET A 1 18.46 -5.20 21.03
C MET A 1 18.61 -6.29 19.95
N SER A 2 19.16 -6.00 18.77
CA SER A 2 19.32 -6.95 17.65
C SER A 2 20.60 -7.82 17.69
N GLU A 3 21.64 -7.41 18.43
CA GLU A 3 22.96 -8.07 18.41
C GLU A 3 22.95 -9.56 18.79
N GLY A 4 22.01 -10.01 19.63
CA GLY A 4 21.87 -11.43 19.99
C GLY A 4 21.01 -12.25 19.01
N ILE A 5 20.15 -11.61 18.23
CA ILE A 5 19.16 -12.28 17.36
C ILE A 5 19.79 -12.73 16.04
N GLN A 6 20.61 -11.88 15.43
CA GLN A 6 21.21 -12.17 14.13
C GLN A 6 22.10 -13.44 14.13
N PRO A 7 22.97 -13.68 15.13
CA PRO A 7 23.73 -14.93 15.22
C PRO A 7 22.85 -16.17 15.41
N MET A 8 21.74 -16.05 16.16
CA MET A 8 20.77 -17.14 16.32
C MET A 8 20.11 -17.49 14.99
N LEU A 9 19.63 -16.48 14.24
CA LEU A 9 19.04 -16.68 12.92
C LEU A 9 20.02 -17.30 11.94
N ALA A 10 21.27 -16.81 11.90
CA ALA A 10 22.32 -17.36 11.05
C ALA A 10 22.65 -18.83 11.39
N ALA A 11 22.64 -19.19 12.68
CA ALA A 11 22.81 -20.58 13.09
C ALA A 11 21.59 -21.43 12.69
N ILE A 12 20.37 -20.94 12.89
CA ILE A 12 19.13 -21.67 12.57
C ILE A 12 18.93 -21.86 11.07
N ALA A 13 19.35 -20.90 10.23
CA ALA A 13 19.09 -20.90 8.78
C ALA A 13 19.76 -22.05 7.99
N GLU A 14 20.69 -22.79 8.60
CA GLU A 14 21.25 -23.98 7.94
C GLU A 14 20.27 -25.16 8.05
N PRO A 15 19.96 -25.86 6.94
CA PRO A 15 18.86 -26.84 6.90
C PRO A 15 18.93 -27.94 7.97
N THR A 16 20.12 -28.47 8.26
CA THR A 16 20.31 -29.53 9.25
C THR A 16 20.09 -28.99 10.66
N ARG A 17 20.65 -27.82 10.98
CA ARG A 17 20.44 -27.12 12.26
C ARG A 17 18.97 -26.74 12.47
N PHE A 18 18.26 -26.32 11.43
CA PHE A 18 16.82 -26.08 11.49
C PHE A 18 16.06 -27.33 11.93
N ARG A 19 16.35 -28.48 11.29
CA ARG A 19 15.71 -29.76 11.65
C ARG A 19 16.04 -30.22 13.07
N ILE A 20 17.26 -29.96 13.55
CA ILE A 20 17.62 -30.19 14.96
C ILE A 20 16.76 -29.33 15.90
N VAL A 21 16.56 -28.05 15.56
CA VAL A 21 15.72 -27.13 16.35
C VAL A 21 14.27 -27.60 16.38
N GLU A 22 13.71 -28.05 15.24
CA GLU A 22 12.37 -28.64 15.17
C GLU A 22 12.25 -29.89 16.06
N LEU A 23 13.23 -30.80 15.98
CA LEU A 23 13.26 -32.01 16.80
C LEU A 23 13.32 -31.68 18.31
N LEU A 24 14.10 -30.67 18.69
CA LEU A 24 14.23 -30.22 20.07
C LEU A 24 13.06 -29.35 20.56
N SER A 25 12.18 -28.90 19.67
CA SER A 25 11.01 -28.08 20.03
C SER A 25 10.05 -28.83 20.93
N THR A 26 9.86 -30.12 20.66
CA THR A 26 8.97 -31.04 21.37
C THR A 26 9.57 -31.52 22.69
N ARG A 27 10.84 -31.98 22.68
CA ARG A 27 11.50 -32.52 23.88
C ARG A 27 13.02 -32.37 23.83
N ALA A 28 13.67 -32.49 24.99
CA ALA A 28 15.11 -32.66 25.06
C ALA A 28 15.51 -34.04 24.51
N CYS A 29 16.63 -34.08 23.78
CA CYS A 29 17.13 -35.29 23.12
C CYS A 29 18.63 -35.47 23.38
N THR A 30 19.08 -36.71 23.49
CA THR A 30 20.49 -37.04 23.48
C THR A 30 21.09 -36.72 22.11
N VAL A 31 22.40 -36.44 22.06
CA VAL A 31 23.11 -36.22 20.77
C VAL A 31 22.98 -37.43 19.82
N GLY A 32 22.85 -38.64 20.37
CA GLY A 32 22.58 -39.85 19.58
C GLY A 32 21.19 -39.84 18.94
N GLU A 33 20.15 -39.54 19.71
CA GLU A 33 18.77 -39.39 19.19
C GLU A 33 18.67 -38.25 18.16
N VAL A 34 19.42 -37.16 18.34
CA VAL A 34 19.49 -36.09 17.35
C VAL A 34 20.13 -36.59 16.05
N ALA A 35 21.24 -37.33 16.13
CA ALA A 35 21.92 -37.87 14.96
C ALA A 35 21.03 -38.83 14.16
N GLU A 36 20.28 -39.68 14.87
CA GLU A 36 19.29 -40.58 14.27
C GLU A 36 18.15 -39.80 13.60
N GLY A 37 17.56 -38.82 14.30
CA GLY A 37 16.41 -38.06 13.79
C GLY A 37 16.68 -37.16 12.58
N ILE A 38 17.94 -36.76 12.37
CA ILE A 38 18.37 -36.02 11.18
C ILE A 38 19.03 -36.91 10.12
N GLY A 39 19.22 -38.20 10.38
CA GLY A 39 19.86 -39.15 9.45
C GLY A 39 21.34 -38.86 9.16
N ALA A 40 22.06 -38.23 10.09
CA ALA A 40 23.46 -37.81 9.88
C ALA A 40 24.44 -38.57 10.79
N LEU A 41 25.68 -38.72 10.32
CA LEU A 41 26.77 -39.29 11.10
C LEU A 41 27.10 -38.41 12.30
N GLN A 42 27.38 -39.05 13.45
CA GLN A 42 27.63 -38.39 14.73
C GLN A 42 28.69 -37.26 14.72
N PRO A 43 29.80 -37.34 13.94
CA PRO A 43 30.75 -36.23 13.82
C PRO A 43 30.15 -34.97 13.19
N GLN A 44 29.23 -35.11 12.23
CA GLN A 44 28.54 -33.97 11.61
C GLN A 44 27.51 -33.39 12.58
N THR A 45 26.70 -34.24 13.21
CA THR A 45 25.73 -33.84 14.24
C THR A 45 26.37 -33.02 15.36
N THR A 46 27.57 -33.41 15.80
CA THR A 46 28.30 -32.70 16.86
C THR A 46 28.66 -31.27 16.45
N LYS A 47 29.07 -31.04 15.21
CA LYS A 47 29.37 -29.69 14.70
C LYS A 47 28.12 -28.80 14.67
N HIS A 48 26.98 -29.34 14.23
CA HIS A 48 25.72 -28.60 14.23
C HIS A 48 25.26 -28.25 15.65
N ILE A 49 25.36 -29.19 16.60
CA ILE A 49 25.06 -28.96 18.02
C ILE A 49 25.97 -27.88 18.62
N GLN A 50 27.28 -27.91 18.35
CA GLN A 50 28.21 -26.89 18.85
C GLN A 50 27.90 -25.50 18.29
N ALA A 51 27.57 -25.40 17.00
CA ALA A 51 27.21 -24.13 16.38
C ALA A 51 25.91 -23.56 16.97
N LEU A 52 24.90 -24.41 17.20
CA LEU A 52 23.63 -24.01 17.83
C LEU A 52 23.82 -23.61 19.29
N GLU A 53 24.69 -24.29 20.03
CA GLU A 53 25.00 -23.97 21.42
C GLU A 53 25.79 -22.65 21.52
N ALA A 54 26.77 -22.44 20.65
CA ALA A 54 27.54 -21.20 20.57
C ALA A 54 26.66 -19.98 20.24
N ALA A 55 25.66 -20.16 19.39
CA ALA A 55 24.67 -19.13 19.07
C ALA A 55 23.59 -18.96 20.16
N GLY A 56 23.61 -19.77 21.22
CA GLY A 56 22.63 -19.70 22.32
C GLY A 56 21.23 -20.22 21.95
N VAL A 57 21.09 -20.93 20.83
CA VAL A 57 19.81 -21.51 20.37
C VAL A 57 19.43 -22.73 21.23
N ILE A 58 20.44 -23.48 21.67
CA ILE A 58 20.27 -24.68 22.49
C ILE A 58 21.17 -24.64 23.72
N ARG A 59 20.87 -25.51 24.70
CA ARG A 59 21.72 -25.83 25.85
C ARG A 59 22.03 -27.31 25.84
N VAL A 60 23.29 -27.69 26.07
CA VAL A 60 23.69 -29.09 26.22
C VAL A 60 24.05 -29.39 27.68
N HIS A 61 23.42 -30.42 28.24
CA HIS A 61 23.65 -30.88 29.60
C HIS A 61 24.38 -32.22 29.60
N LYS A 62 25.39 -32.37 30.47
CA LYS A 62 26.10 -33.64 30.67
C LYS A 62 25.40 -34.45 31.76
N LEU A 63 24.76 -35.55 31.37
CA LEU A 63 24.05 -36.47 32.27
C LEU A 63 24.75 -37.84 32.24
N GLY A 64 25.70 -38.02 33.15
CA GLY A 64 26.59 -39.19 33.19
C GLY A 64 27.41 -39.30 31.90
N ARG A 65 27.21 -40.40 31.17
CA ARG A 65 27.87 -40.66 29.87
C ARG A 65 27.14 -40.02 28.67
N ARG A 66 25.94 -39.46 28.87
CA ARG A 66 25.11 -38.90 27.80
C ARG A 66 25.20 -37.38 27.77
N ARG A 67 25.10 -36.81 26.57
CA ARG A 67 24.90 -35.37 26.35
C ARG A 67 23.48 -35.16 25.86
N VAL A 68 22.71 -34.35 26.59
CA VAL A 68 21.30 -34.06 26.29
C VAL A 68 21.19 -32.61 25.86
N ALA A 69 20.78 -32.38 24.62
CA ALA A 69 20.49 -31.08 24.07
C ALA A 69 19.01 -30.71 24.29
N ARG A 70 18.74 -29.43 24.54
CA ARG A 70 17.39 -28.86 24.59
C ARG A 70 17.39 -27.44 24.01
N LEU A 71 16.26 -26.96 23.52
CA LEU A 71 16.12 -25.55 23.18
C LEU A 71 16.35 -24.65 24.40
N ASP A 72 16.95 -23.49 24.16
CA ASP A 72 16.93 -22.39 25.12
C ASP A 72 15.60 -21.62 24.98
N ARG A 73 14.71 -21.79 25.96
CA ARG A 73 13.37 -21.18 25.90
C ARG A 73 13.41 -19.65 25.99
N ALA A 74 14.43 -19.07 26.61
CA ALA A 74 14.58 -17.61 26.66
C ALA A 74 14.98 -17.06 25.29
N SER A 75 15.90 -17.72 24.59
CA SER A 75 16.25 -17.39 23.20
C SER A 75 15.04 -17.53 22.26
N MET A 76 14.24 -18.59 22.39
CA MET A 76 13.01 -18.74 21.59
C MET A 76 11.98 -17.63 21.88
N SER A 77 11.82 -17.24 23.16
CA SER A 77 10.96 -16.12 23.53
C SER A 77 11.46 -14.80 22.93
N MET A 78 12.78 -14.56 22.90
CA MET A 78 13.36 -13.37 22.30
C MET A 78 13.11 -13.30 20.79
N LEU A 79 13.29 -14.41 20.07
CA LEU A 79 12.98 -14.53 18.64
C LEU A 79 11.48 -14.31 18.37
N SER A 80 10.61 -14.93 19.17
CA SER A 80 9.16 -14.76 19.07
C SER A 80 8.74 -13.30 19.26
N SER A 81 9.26 -12.62 20.29
CA SER A 81 8.98 -11.20 20.50
C SER A 81 9.53 -10.30 19.38
N PHE A 82 10.66 -10.68 18.77
CA PHE A 82 11.21 -9.97 17.62
C PHE A 82 10.32 -10.09 16.39
N PHE A 83 9.96 -11.31 15.98
CA PHE A 83 9.05 -11.53 14.85
C PHE A 83 7.66 -10.96 15.12
N GLY A 84 7.18 -11.04 16.36
CA GLY A 84 5.90 -10.44 16.75
C GLY A 84 5.84 -8.93 16.53
N ARG A 85 6.96 -8.20 16.70
CA ARG A 85 7.02 -6.77 16.38
C ARG A 85 7.04 -6.51 14.87
N LEU A 86 7.68 -7.37 14.09
CA LEU A 86 7.74 -7.25 12.62
C LEU A 86 6.43 -7.65 11.94
N ALA A 87 5.63 -8.50 12.59
CA ALA A 87 4.34 -8.97 12.08
C ALA A 87 3.16 -8.07 12.49
N VAL A 88 3.40 -6.95 13.17
CA VAL A 88 2.35 -5.96 13.42
C VAL A 88 1.94 -5.37 12.07
N PRO A 89 0.67 -5.48 11.65
CA PRO A 89 0.21 -4.91 10.39
C PRO A 89 0.43 -3.40 10.36
N ASP A 90 0.95 -2.91 9.25
CA ASP A 90 1.01 -1.48 8.97
C ASP A 90 -0.32 -1.02 8.37
N PRO A 91 -0.84 0.18 8.71
CA PRO A 91 -2.03 0.74 8.04
C PRO A 91 -1.93 0.76 6.51
N ASP A 92 -0.72 0.91 5.95
CA ASP A 92 -0.50 0.89 4.51
C ASP A 92 -0.65 -0.51 3.91
N ASP A 93 -0.49 -1.60 4.68
CA ASP A 93 -0.70 -2.97 4.19
C ASP A 93 -2.14 -3.17 3.69
N ALA A 94 -3.12 -2.69 4.45
CA ALA A 94 -4.55 -2.79 4.09
C ALA A 94 -4.89 -1.94 2.86
N VAL A 95 -4.20 -0.81 2.68
CA VAL A 95 -4.34 0.04 1.49
C VAL A 95 -3.83 -0.72 0.27
N LEU A 96 -2.62 -1.27 0.33
CA LEU A 96 -2.01 -2.04 -0.76
C LEU A 96 -2.84 -3.27 -1.12
N GLU A 97 -3.34 -4.03 -0.14
CA GLU A 97 -4.23 -5.17 -0.38
C GLU A 97 -5.52 -4.75 -1.11
N SER A 98 -6.10 -3.61 -0.73
CA SER A 98 -7.28 -3.04 -1.42
C SER A 98 -6.96 -2.61 -2.86
N TYR A 99 -5.78 -2.07 -3.11
CA TYR A 99 -5.32 -1.74 -4.47
C TYR A 99 -5.18 -3.02 -5.30
N GLU A 100 -4.47 -4.05 -4.81
CA GLU A 100 -4.28 -5.32 -5.51
C GLU A 100 -5.62 -6.01 -5.82
N ALA A 101 -6.53 -6.07 -4.84
CA ALA A 101 -7.86 -6.65 -5.03
C ALA A 101 -8.73 -5.88 -6.04
N SER A 102 -8.47 -4.58 -6.22
CA SER A 102 -9.14 -3.77 -7.24
C SER A 102 -8.55 -4.01 -8.62
N ILE A 103 -7.22 -4.11 -8.73
CA ILE A 103 -6.51 -4.45 -9.97
C ILE A 103 -6.95 -5.83 -10.46
N GLY A 104 -6.92 -6.85 -9.60
CA GLY A 104 -7.29 -8.22 -10.00
C GLY A 104 -8.75 -8.37 -10.45
N ARG A 105 -9.67 -7.59 -9.89
CA ARG A 105 -11.07 -7.53 -10.36
C ARG A 105 -11.19 -6.91 -11.75
N GLU A 106 -10.37 -5.90 -12.05
CA GLU A 106 -10.36 -5.24 -13.35
C GLU A 106 -9.67 -6.08 -14.42
N GLU A 107 -8.53 -6.73 -14.11
CA GLU A 107 -7.85 -7.65 -15.03
C GLU A 107 -8.72 -8.87 -15.39
N ALA A 108 -9.58 -9.30 -14.47
CA ALA A 108 -10.56 -10.36 -14.73
C ALA A 108 -11.73 -9.90 -15.63
N ARG A 109 -11.91 -8.59 -15.85
CA ARG A 109 -12.91 -8.07 -16.78
C ARG A 109 -12.39 -8.25 -18.21
N ARG A 110 -13.19 -8.88 -19.06
CA ARG A 110 -12.79 -9.15 -20.45
C ARG A 110 -12.56 -7.83 -21.20
N PRO A 111 -11.46 -7.70 -21.97
CA PRO A 111 -11.31 -6.61 -22.93
C PRO A 111 -12.49 -6.62 -23.91
N GLY A 112 -13.19 -5.48 -24.04
CA GLY A 112 -14.33 -5.32 -24.97
C GLY A 112 -15.71 -5.15 -24.33
N ASP A 113 -15.82 -4.95 -23.02
CA ASP A 113 -17.06 -4.46 -22.40
C ASP A 113 -17.15 -2.94 -22.57
N ASP A 114 -17.66 -2.50 -23.74
CA ASP A 114 -17.79 -1.09 -24.19
C ASP A 114 -18.69 -0.20 -23.27
N GLY A 115 -19.18 -0.72 -22.15
CA GLY A 115 -19.99 0.00 -21.19
C GLY A 115 -19.18 1.03 -20.40
N ALA A 116 -19.59 2.30 -20.48
CA ALA A 116 -19.03 3.37 -19.66
C ALA A 116 -19.10 3.00 -18.16
N ARG A 117 -17.95 2.97 -17.49
CA ARG A 117 -17.86 2.74 -16.04
C ARG A 117 -18.26 4.00 -15.32
N VAL A 118 -19.08 3.86 -14.29
CA VAL A 118 -19.56 4.98 -13.48
C VAL A 118 -19.09 4.81 -12.04
N LEU A 119 -18.36 5.79 -11.53
CA LEU A 119 -17.99 5.90 -10.12
C LEU A 119 -18.74 7.06 -9.48
N THR A 120 -19.16 6.88 -8.23
CA THR A 120 -19.82 7.92 -7.45
C THR A 120 -19.24 7.94 -6.05
N PHE A 121 -18.85 9.13 -5.60
CA PHE A 121 -18.30 9.38 -4.27
C PHE A 121 -19.14 10.48 -3.62
N GLU A 122 -19.28 10.38 -2.30
CA GLU A 122 -19.96 11.39 -1.50
C GLU A 122 -19.12 11.71 -0.26
N ARG A 123 -19.06 13.00 0.09
CA ARG A 123 -18.40 13.51 1.31
C ARG A 123 -19.23 14.64 1.89
N GLU A 124 -19.43 14.59 3.20
CA GLU A 124 -19.97 15.71 3.97
C GLU A 124 -18.81 16.51 4.58
N LEU A 125 -18.82 17.82 4.36
CA LEU A 125 -17.76 18.73 4.78
C LEU A 125 -18.37 19.85 5.64
N PRO A 126 -17.82 20.10 6.85
CA PRO A 126 -18.32 21.16 7.74
C PRO A 126 -17.81 22.54 7.33
N PHE A 127 -18.00 22.90 6.07
CA PHE A 127 -17.57 24.15 5.46
C PHE A 127 -18.64 24.66 4.49
N PRO A 128 -18.82 25.99 4.35
CA PRO A 128 -19.73 26.57 3.35
C PRO A 128 -19.34 26.19 1.92
N ALA A 129 -20.31 26.13 1.00
CA ALA A 129 -20.08 25.69 -0.38
C ALA A 129 -19.13 26.63 -1.12
N ALA A 130 -19.04 27.91 -0.73
CA ALA A 130 -18.05 28.83 -1.27
C ALA A 130 -16.62 28.37 -0.98
N VAL A 131 -16.32 27.93 0.24
CA VAL A 131 -14.98 27.45 0.63
C VAL A 131 -14.64 26.17 -0.09
N VAL A 132 -15.60 25.25 -0.18
CA VAL A 132 -15.43 23.99 -0.90
C VAL A 132 -15.25 24.26 -2.40
N TRP A 133 -16.02 25.18 -2.97
CA TRP A 133 -15.91 25.57 -4.37
C TRP A 133 -14.52 26.09 -4.72
N ASP A 134 -13.97 26.96 -3.88
CA ASP A 134 -12.64 27.52 -4.10
C ASP A 134 -11.57 26.42 -4.05
N ALA A 135 -11.69 25.46 -3.13
CA ALA A 135 -10.78 24.31 -3.05
C ALA A 135 -10.78 23.40 -4.30
N TRP A 136 -11.82 23.44 -5.12
CA TRP A 136 -11.90 22.72 -6.40
C TRP A 136 -11.51 23.56 -7.62
N THR A 137 -11.62 24.89 -7.53
CA THR A 137 -11.57 25.77 -8.71
C THR A 137 -10.40 26.75 -8.70
N ASP A 138 -9.77 26.96 -7.55
CA ASP A 138 -8.51 27.67 -7.41
C ASP A 138 -7.34 26.68 -7.53
N ALA A 139 -6.43 26.95 -8.45
CA ALA A 139 -5.32 26.06 -8.79
C ALA A 139 -4.37 25.79 -7.60
N GLU A 140 -4.03 26.82 -6.83
CA GLU A 140 -3.12 26.69 -5.69
C GLU A 140 -3.74 25.85 -4.57
N GLN A 141 -5.04 26.05 -4.31
CA GLN A 141 -5.76 25.27 -3.32
C GLN A 141 -5.97 23.83 -3.77
N ALA A 142 -6.31 23.62 -5.04
CA ALA A 142 -6.57 22.29 -5.58
C ALA A 142 -5.29 21.44 -5.58
N ALA A 143 -4.15 22.02 -5.97
CA ALA A 143 -2.84 21.35 -5.95
C ALA A 143 -2.45 20.79 -4.56
N GLN A 144 -2.97 21.35 -3.47
CA GLN A 144 -2.66 20.88 -2.10
C GLN A 144 -3.28 19.52 -1.76
N TRP A 145 -4.29 19.06 -2.49
CA TRP A 145 -5.01 17.84 -2.15
C TRP A 145 -5.30 16.90 -3.33
N TRP A 146 -5.23 17.40 -4.57
CA TRP A 146 -5.50 16.60 -5.78
C TRP A 146 -4.39 15.62 -6.16
N ALA A 147 -3.32 15.58 -5.37
CA ALA A 147 -2.22 14.62 -5.49
C ALA A 147 -2.06 13.82 -4.19
N PRO A 148 -1.73 12.52 -4.27
CA PRO A 148 -1.29 11.77 -3.09
C PRO A 148 -0.02 12.38 -2.47
N ARG A 149 0.17 12.18 -1.17
CA ARG A 149 1.23 12.87 -0.38
C ARG A 149 2.67 12.59 -0.82
N HIS A 150 2.93 11.48 -1.51
CA HIS A 150 4.26 11.12 -1.99
C HIS A 150 4.59 11.72 -3.36
N PHE A 151 3.61 12.30 -4.05
CA PHE A 151 3.82 13.04 -5.29
C PHE A 151 4.08 14.51 -5.03
N HIS A 152 4.91 15.10 -5.87
CA HIS A 152 5.04 16.55 -5.99
C HIS A 152 4.21 17.04 -7.19
N VAL A 153 3.51 18.16 -7.02
CA VAL A 153 2.74 18.79 -8.09
C VAL A 153 3.60 19.85 -8.78
N ASP A 154 3.98 19.58 -10.03
CA ASP A 154 4.79 20.53 -10.81
C ASP A 154 3.93 21.57 -11.53
N VAL A 155 2.80 21.11 -12.07
CA VAL A 155 1.86 21.95 -12.80
C VAL A 155 0.45 21.55 -12.39
N PHE A 156 -0.36 22.53 -12.02
CA PHE A 156 -1.78 22.37 -11.81
C PHE A 156 -2.52 23.58 -12.37
N ASP A 157 -3.16 23.42 -13.51
CA ASP A 157 -3.93 24.48 -14.16
C ASP A 157 -5.42 24.17 -14.09
N ILE A 158 -6.20 25.06 -13.48
CA ILE A 158 -7.65 25.05 -13.55
C ILE A 158 -8.18 26.46 -13.34
N ALA A 159 -9.31 26.78 -13.99
CA ALA A 159 -10.10 27.97 -13.67
C ALA A 159 -11.58 27.66 -13.89
N PRO A 160 -12.50 28.26 -13.11
CA PRO A 160 -13.95 28.02 -13.22
C PRO A 160 -14.55 28.74 -14.43
N GLN A 161 -14.06 28.42 -15.62
CA GLN A 161 -14.53 28.96 -16.90
C GLN A 161 -14.64 27.82 -17.93
N GLU A 162 -15.77 27.76 -18.62
CA GLU A 162 -16.03 26.74 -19.64
C GLU A 162 -15.01 26.83 -20.79
N GLY A 163 -14.47 25.69 -21.19
CA GLY A 163 -13.45 25.57 -22.22
C GLY A 163 -12.01 25.71 -21.74
N THR A 164 -11.77 26.16 -20.49
CA THR A 164 -10.41 26.29 -19.94
C THR A 164 -9.70 24.93 -19.93
N PRO A 165 -8.48 24.84 -20.52
CA PRO A 165 -7.70 23.61 -20.47
C PRO A 165 -7.26 23.30 -19.04
N ILE A 166 -7.23 22.02 -18.70
CA ILE A 166 -6.65 21.53 -17.45
C ILE A 166 -5.38 20.77 -17.82
N ARG A 167 -4.28 21.13 -17.18
CA ARG A 167 -3.01 20.41 -17.25
C ARG A 167 -2.57 20.09 -15.83
N PHE A 168 -2.27 18.82 -15.59
CA PHE A 168 -1.87 18.33 -14.29
C PHE A 168 -0.63 17.45 -14.46
N VAL A 169 0.49 17.88 -13.87
CA VAL A 169 1.77 17.18 -13.95
C VAL A 169 2.25 16.88 -12.54
N LEU A 170 2.53 15.61 -12.30
CA LEU A 170 3.04 15.07 -11.06
C LEU A 170 4.41 14.43 -11.30
N HIS A 171 5.30 14.53 -10.32
CA HIS A 171 6.47 13.67 -10.27
C HIS A 171 6.56 12.90 -8.95
N GLU A 172 7.11 11.70 -9.05
CA GLU A 172 7.45 10.84 -7.93
C GLU A 172 8.96 10.92 -7.63
N GLY A 173 9.35 10.63 -6.39
CA GLY A 173 10.74 10.80 -5.93
C GLY A 173 11.79 9.95 -6.66
N ASP A 174 11.38 8.97 -7.46
CA ASP A 174 12.23 8.15 -8.33
C ASP A 174 12.48 8.77 -9.72
N GLY A 175 11.84 9.91 -10.02
CA GLY A 175 11.95 10.63 -11.27
C GLY A 175 10.85 10.30 -12.29
N ALA A 176 9.90 9.41 -11.97
CA ALA A 176 8.74 9.17 -12.82
C ALA A 176 7.85 10.42 -12.90
N THR A 177 7.38 10.75 -14.11
CA THR A 177 6.49 11.89 -14.35
C THR A 177 5.16 11.39 -14.92
N TYR A 178 4.06 11.91 -14.39
CA TYR A 178 2.71 11.57 -14.80
C TYR A 178 1.99 12.83 -15.24
N GLU A 179 1.55 12.86 -16.50
CA GLU A 179 0.78 13.97 -17.05
C GLU A 179 -0.66 13.55 -17.28
N SER A 180 -1.58 14.43 -16.89
CA SER A 180 -3.00 14.33 -17.23
C SER A 180 -3.47 15.63 -17.87
N VAL A 181 -4.32 15.50 -18.87
CA VAL A 181 -4.87 16.63 -19.62
C VAL A 181 -6.39 16.57 -19.67
N GLY A 182 -7.00 17.73 -19.84
CA GLY A 182 -8.44 17.84 -19.93
C GLY A 182 -8.92 19.26 -20.12
N ARG A 183 -10.17 19.51 -19.75
CA ARG A 183 -10.77 20.85 -19.80
C ARG A 183 -12.00 20.96 -18.91
N VAL A 184 -12.29 22.18 -18.49
CA VAL A 184 -13.57 22.51 -17.89
C VAL A 184 -14.65 22.51 -18.97
N VAL A 185 -15.75 21.82 -18.70
CA VAL A 185 -16.87 21.63 -19.64
C VAL A 185 -18.09 22.44 -19.25
N GLU A 186 -18.44 22.48 -17.97
CA GLU A 186 -19.60 23.22 -17.49
C GLU A 186 -19.32 23.80 -16.10
N VAL A 187 -19.78 25.03 -15.87
CA VAL A 187 -19.62 25.71 -14.58
C VAL A 187 -20.96 26.28 -14.11
N ARG A 188 -21.34 25.92 -12.89
CA ARG A 188 -22.40 26.55 -12.10
C ARG A 188 -21.78 26.96 -10.77
N PRO A 189 -21.42 28.25 -10.58
CA PRO A 189 -20.70 28.70 -9.41
C PRO A 189 -21.31 28.19 -8.10
N ARG A 190 -20.45 27.62 -7.24
CA ARG A 190 -20.80 27.05 -5.93
C ARG A 190 -21.84 25.93 -5.94
N ARG A 191 -22.12 25.34 -7.11
CA ARG A 191 -23.12 24.28 -7.28
C ARG A 191 -22.62 23.11 -8.09
N GLN A 192 -21.94 23.37 -9.21
CA GLN A 192 -21.47 22.31 -10.09
C GLN A 192 -20.25 22.69 -10.89
N LEU A 193 -19.26 21.81 -10.92
CA LEU A 193 -18.10 21.88 -11.80
C LEU A 193 -18.06 20.57 -12.60
N VAL A 194 -18.05 20.68 -13.92
CA VAL A 194 -17.89 19.53 -14.80
C VAL A 194 -16.64 19.70 -15.63
N PHE A 195 -15.77 18.71 -15.62
CA PHE A 195 -14.51 18.74 -16.36
C PHE A 195 -14.15 17.36 -16.90
N THR A 196 -13.31 17.32 -17.93
CA THR A 196 -12.60 16.11 -18.33
C THR A 196 -11.20 16.16 -17.78
N LEU A 197 -10.65 15.01 -17.42
CA LEU A 197 -9.25 14.85 -17.03
C LEU A 197 -8.86 13.39 -17.20
N ALA A 198 -7.82 13.13 -17.96
CA ALA A 198 -7.32 11.76 -18.16
C ALA A 198 -5.79 11.75 -18.29
N PRO A 199 -5.12 10.69 -17.81
CA PRO A 199 -3.70 10.51 -18.03
C PRO A 199 -3.41 10.33 -19.52
N VAL A 200 -2.25 10.83 -19.94
CA VAL A 200 -1.79 10.73 -21.33
C VAL A 200 -0.60 9.78 -21.45
N ASP A 201 -0.44 9.17 -22.62
CA ASP A 201 0.79 8.47 -22.98
C ASP A 201 1.93 9.46 -23.31
N ALA A 202 3.12 8.93 -23.61
CA ALA A 202 4.31 9.73 -23.96
C ALA A 202 4.13 10.60 -25.22
N THR A 203 3.06 10.38 -26.00
CA THR A 203 2.72 11.19 -27.18
C THR A 203 1.65 12.26 -26.88
N GLY A 204 1.16 12.33 -25.64
CA GLY A 204 0.14 13.28 -25.20
C GLY A 204 -1.29 12.83 -25.50
N VAL A 205 -1.50 11.56 -25.90
CA VAL A 205 -2.83 11.04 -26.20
C VAL A 205 -3.46 10.46 -24.93
N PRO A 206 -4.71 10.82 -24.60
CA PRO A 206 -5.41 10.25 -23.45
C PRO A 206 -5.51 8.73 -23.50
N LEU A 207 -5.30 8.08 -22.34
CA LEU A 207 -5.38 6.64 -22.17
C LEU A 207 -6.83 6.13 -22.07
N PHE A 208 -7.73 6.99 -21.63
CA PHE A 208 -9.18 6.78 -21.59
C PHE A 208 -9.89 8.13 -21.54
N SER A 209 -11.19 8.14 -21.81
CA SER A 209 -12.06 9.30 -21.61
C SER A 209 -12.62 9.27 -20.19
N ALA A 210 -12.44 10.35 -19.42
CA ALA A 210 -13.01 10.49 -18.07
C ALA A 210 -13.65 11.86 -17.87
N ARG A 211 -14.97 11.84 -17.63
CA ARG A 211 -15.79 13.02 -17.31
C ARG A 211 -16.12 13.02 -15.82
N HIS A 212 -15.73 14.08 -15.14
CA HIS A 212 -15.95 14.30 -13.72
C HIS A 212 -17.03 15.36 -13.52
N THR A 213 -18.06 15.05 -12.75
CA THR A 213 -19.12 15.97 -12.33
C THR A 213 -19.07 16.11 -10.81
N VAL A 214 -18.65 17.28 -10.34
CA VAL A 214 -18.67 17.66 -8.93
C VAL A 214 -19.94 18.47 -8.70
N SER A 215 -20.79 18.02 -7.78
CA SER A 215 -21.99 18.74 -7.35
C SER A 215 -21.87 19.09 -5.88
N LEU A 216 -22.24 20.32 -5.52
CA LEU A 216 -22.24 20.85 -4.16
C LEU A 216 -23.68 21.16 -3.73
N THR A 217 -24.06 20.73 -2.53
CA THR A 217 -25.32 21.10 -1.89
C THR A 217 -25.02 21.54 -0.47
N GLU A 218 -25.44 22.75 -0.10
CA GLU A 218 -25.21 23.33 1.22
C GLU A 218 -26.51 23.35 2.02
N GLU A 219 -26.46 22.83 3.24
CA GLU A 219 -27.53 22.87 4.24
C GLU A 219 -26.92 23.20 5.60
N ASP A 220 -27.43 24.22 6.30
CA ASP A 220 -26.96 24.65 7.64
C ASP A 220 -25.44 24.85 7.77
N GLY A 221 -24.78 25.34 6.72
CA GLY A 221 -23.33 25.58 6.69
C GLY A 221 -22.48 24.32 6.49
N MET A 222 -23.12 23.16 6.30
CA MET A 222 -22.50 21.91 5.89
C MET A 222 -22.65 21.73 4.37
N THR A 223 -21.58 21.32 3.69
CA THR A 223 -21.62 21.06 2.24
C THR A 223 -21.47 19.57 1.95
N THR A 224 -22.43 19.01 1.24
CA THR A 224 -22.32 17.69 0.63
C THR A 224 -21.69 17.81 -0.76
N VAL A 225 -20.55 17.17 -0.94
CA VAL A 225 -19.85 17.02 -2.22
C VAL A 225 -20.19 15.67 -2.81
N ARG A 226 -20.78 15.67 -4.01
CA ARG A 226 -20.96 14.46 -4.82
C ARG A 226 -20.08 14.53 -6.05
N LEU A 227 -19.13 13.60 -6.16
CA LEU A 227 -18.30 13.43 -7.35
C LEU A 227 -18.79 12.21 -8.13
N ARG A 228 -19.16 12.42 -9.38
CA ARG A 228 -19.47 11.35 -10.34
C ARG A 228 -18.41 11.33 -11.43
N ILE A 229 -17.84 10.16 -11.70
CA ILE A 229 -16.85 9.95 -12.77
C ILE A 229 -17.42 8.96 -13.77
N VAL A 230 -17.46 9.33 -15.04
CA VAL A 230 -17.83 8.45 -16.14
C VAL A 230 -16.59 8.18 -16.97
N VAL A 231 -16.15 6.93 -17.01
CA VAL A 231 -14.97 6.47 -17.73
C VAL A 231 -15.42 5.67 -18.95
N SER A 232 -14.88 5.98 -20.12
CA SER A 232 -15.20 5.32 -21.40
C SER A 232 -13.96 5.24 -22.28
N GLU A 233 -14.06 4.52 -23.41
CA GLU A 233 -13.00 4.47 -24.43
C GLU A 233 -11.63 4.05 -23.85
N VAL A 234 -11.64 3.04 -22.97
CA VAL A 234 -10.45 2.59 -22.26
C VAL A 234 -9.53 1.83 -23.20
N ARG A 235 -8.30 2.33 -23.39
CA ARG A 235 -7.26 1.61 -24.16
C ARG A 235 -6.78 0.39 -23.37
N ALA A 236 -6.33 -0.65 -24.07
CA ALA A 236 -5.95 -1.93 -23.44
C ALA A 236 -4.85 -1.76 -22.38
N GLU A 237 -3.85 -0.91 -22.64
CA GLU A 237 -2.78 -0.59 -21.68
C GLU A 237 -3.24 0.20 -20.44
N ALA A 238 -4.46 0.75 -20.44
CA ALA A 238 -4.95 1.63 -19.38
C ALA A 238 -5.72 0.89 -18.26
N ALA A 239 -5.92 -0.42 -18.38
CA ALA A 239 -6.72 -1.20 -17.44
C ALA A 239 -6.26 -1.05 -15.96
N PRO A 240 -4.94 -1.13 -15.63
CA PRO A 240 -4.48 -0.92 -14.25
C PRO A 240 -4.77 0.49 -13.74
N MET A 241 -4.66 1.51 -14.59
CA MET A 241 -4.94 2.90 -14.23
C MET A 241 -6.43 3.12 -13.96
N THR A 242 -7.31 2.52 -14.76
CA THR A 242 -8.75 2.61 -14.52
C THR A 242 -9.18 1.87 -13.25
N ALA A 243 -8.52 0.76 -12.91
CA ALA A 243 -8.75 0.06 -11.65
C ALA A 243 -8.41 0.93 -10.43
N GLY A 244 -7.30 1.67 -10.51
CA GLY A 244 -6.81 2.55 -9.45
C GLY A 244 -7.64 3.83 -9.20
N LEU A 245 -8.56 4.20 -10.11
CA LEU A 245 -9.34 5.44 -10.00
C LEU A 245 -10.19 5.51 -8.72
N GLU A 246 -10.84 4.41 -8.34
CA GLU A 246 -11.73 4.38 -7.19
C GLU A 246 -11.02 4.51 -5.84
N PRO A 247 -10.00 3.69 -5.53
CA PRO A 247 -9.22 3.87 -4.31
C PRO A 247 -8.47 5.22 -4.33
N GLY A 248 -7.91 5.64 -5.48
CA GLY A 248 -7.24 6.93 -5.62
C GLY A 248 -8.14 8.11 -5.27
N TRP A 249 -9.33 8.21 -5.85
CA TRP A 249 -10.25 9.32 -5.55
C TRP A 249 -10.76 9.33 -4.12
N ASN A 250 -10.93 8.17 -3.47
CA ASN A 250 -11.23 8.14 -2.04
C ASN A 250 -10.12 8.81 -1.22
N GLN A 251 -8.85 8.48 -1.50
CA GLN A 251 -7.71 9.06 -0.82
C GLN A 251 -7.61 10.58 -1.06
N LEU A 252 -7.83 11.03 -2.29
CA LEU A 252 -7.79 12.45 -2.66
C LEU A 252 -8.91 13.24 -1.95
N LEU A 253 -10.14 12.72 -1.91
CA LEU A 253 -11.25 13.37 -1.21
C LEU A 253 -11.03 13.45 0.31
N ASP A 254 -10.33 12.49 0.90
CA ASP A 254 -9.88 12.60 2.29
C ASP A 254 -8.78 13.66 2.45
N GLY A 255 -7.95 13.84 1.41
CA GLY A 255 -7.02 14.96 1.27
C GLY A 255 -7.71 16.32 1.29
N LEU A 256 -8.78 16.49 0.52
CA LEU A 256 -9.60 17.70 0.48
C LEU A 256 -10.12 18.07 1.87
N ARG A 257 -10.68 17.09 2.60
CA ARG A 257 -11.17 17.34 3.96
C ARG A 257 -10.06 17.85 4.88
N ARG A 258 -8.86 17.29 4.79
CA ARG A 258 -7.71 17.71 5.60
C ARG A 258 -7.19 19.09 5.20
N SER A 259 -7.10 19.40 3.91
CA SER A 259 -6.61 20.70 3.44
C SER A 259 -7.53 21.84 3.87
N LEU A 260 -8.85 21.61 3.87
CA LEU A 260 -9.82 22.58 4.37
C LEU A 260 -9.73 22.78 5.90
N ALA A 261 -9.47 21.71 6.66
CA ALA A 261 -9.36 21.78 8.11
C ALA A 261 -8.05 22.43 8.61
N ALA A 262 -7.03 22.54 7.76
CA ALA A 262 -5.74 23.14 8.09
C ALA A 262 -5.70 24.66 7.87
N ARG A 263 -6.82 25.28 7.47
CA ARG A 263 -6.94 26.72 7.18
C ARG A 263 -7.41 27.53 8.38
#